data_AF-A0A945A1F0-F1
#
_entry.id   AF-A0A945A1F0-F1
#
_cell.length_a   1.000
_cell.length_b   1.000
_cell.length_c   1.000
_cell.angle_alpha   90.00
_cell.angle_beta   90.00
_cell.angle_gamma   90.00
#
_symmetry.space_group_name_H-M   'P 1'
#
loop_
_entity.id
_entity.type
_entity.pdbx_description
1 polymer ?
#
loop_
_entity_poly.entity_id
_entity_poly.type
_entity_poly.pdbx_seq_one_letter_code
_entity_poly.pdbx_strand_id
1 'polypeptide(L)'
;MTSPSHPVPKHRAARKVLTVLGPIEPAKVGITTTHEHLLIDFGVVFTEPKEASERLLMDEEVSMDNLGWVRYNWTSNRDNLQILDEDISTWEAQQYFNAGGSTIVDVTSVGLARDPRALVRISRATGLNVVMGAGNYVHMTHAPELEDLTVEQIAGQIIHDVDQGVGDTGIRSGIIGEIGCSFPWHDSEKKVLEAAVIAQRETGAPLLIHPGRSERAPLEILEAVDKWGGNLNRTVMGHVERTVYDRGVLNELIATGAYLNFDLFGHDSSFYPLAPESHMPADHERIEMVEHMVNEGKRGNILLAHDICSKHRLKTYGGHGFDHILTRVVPRMRARGMSEEVVRLILVDNPTRMLTFD
;
A
#
# COMPACT_ATOMS: atom_id res chain seq x y z
N MET A 1 20.02 38.89 20.37
CA MET A 1 19.09 37.99 21.08
C MET A 1 19.15 36.66 20.38
N THR A 2 19.87 35.72 20.95
CA THR A 2 20.01 34.36 20.45
C THR A 2 18.70 33.62 20.70
N SER A 3 18.00 33.22 19.64
CA SER A 3 16.84 32.31 19.77
C SER A 3 17.28 31.04 20.49
N PRO A 4 16.54 30.58 21.51
CA PRO A 4 16.83 29.30 22.14
C PRO A 4 16.51 28.20 21.13
N SER A 5 17.55 27.46 20.70
CA SER A 5 17.38 26.19 20.01
C SER A 5 16.66 25.23 20.94
N HIS A 6 15.35 25.08 20.79
CA HIS A 6 14.62 23.98 21.39
C HIS A 6 15.11 22.70 20.71
N PRO A 7 15.68 21.74 21.45
CA PRO A 7 15.92 20.42 20.90
C PRO A 7 14.54 19.82 20.58
N VAL A 8 14.28 19.57 19.30
CA VAL A 8 13.13 18.77 18.85
C VAL A 8 13.20 17.46 19.65
N PRO A 9 12.14 17.09 20.39
CA PRO A 9 12.13 15.82 21.11
C PRO A 9 12.34 14.71 20.09
N LYS A 10 13.40 13.91 20.24
CA LYS A 10 13.57 12.68 19.44
C LYS A 10 12.30 11.85 19.61
N HIS A 11 11.60 11.62 18.50
CA HIS A 11 10.31 10.95 18.46
C HIS A 11 10.36 9.62 19.22
N ARG A 12 9.30 9.29 19.97
CA ARG A 12 9.26 8.11 20.87
C ARG A 12 9.43 6.77 20.13
N ALA A 13 9.26 6.76 18.81
CA ALA A 13 9.45 5.59 17.97
C ALA A 13 10.82 5.50 17.28
N ALA A 14 11.76 6.42 17.54
CA ALA A 14 13.06 6.44 16.88
C ALA A 14 13.71 5.05 16.89
N ARG A 15 14.10 4.56 15.71
CA ARG A 15 14.69 3.22 15.48
C ARG A 15 13.81 2.02 15.82
N LYS A 16 12.49 2.21 15.90
CA LYS A 16 11.49 1.14 16.03
C LYS A 16 10.61 1.07 14.78
N VAL A 17 9.89 -0.03 14.66
CA VAL A 17 8.74 -0.15 13.76
C VAL A 17 7.48 -0.06 14.61
N LEU A 18 6.52 0.77 14.20
CA LEU A 18 5.24 0.88 14.89
C LEU A 18 4.23 -0.11 14.30
N THR A 19 3.70 -0.97 15.16
CA THR A 19 2.59 -1.87 14.85
C THR A 19 1.34 -1.42 15.62
N VAL A 20 0.19 -1.97 15.26
CA VAL A 20 -1.07 -1.75 16.00
C VAL A 20 -1.03 -2.24 17.45
N LEU A 21 -0.08 -3.14 17.78
CA LEU A 21 0.17 -3.61 19.15
C LEU A 21 1.26 -2.82 19.88
N GLY A 22 1.85 -1.81 19.23
CA GLY A 22 2.91 -0.98 19.77
C GLY A 22 4.24 -1.10 19.02
N PRO A 23 5.30 -0.44 19.51
CA PRO A 23 6.60 -0.44 18.88
C PRO A 23 7.28 -1.81 19.01
N ILE A 24 7.92 -2.27 17.95
CA ILE A 24 8.77 -3.47 17.92
C ILE A 24 10.20 -3.12 17.49
N GLU A 25 11.16 -3.96 17.87
CA GLU A 25 12.53 -3.87 17.34
C GLU A 25 12.56 -4.22 15.85
N PRO A 26 13.42 -3.58 15.02
CA PRO A 26 13.59 -3.94 13.62
C PRO A 26 13.87 -5.45 13.40
N ALA A 27 14.59 -6.09 14.33
CA ALA A 27 14.87 -7.53 14.29
C ALA A 27 13.63 -8.44 14.43
N LYS A 28 12.45 -7.88 14.76
CA LYS A 28 11.18 -8.60 14.92
C LYS A 28 10.24 -8.44 13.73
N VAL A 29 10.62 -7.66 12.71
CA VAL A 29 9.80 -7.41 11.51
C VAL A 29 9.66 -8.69 10.67
N GLY A 30 10.77 -9.35 10.34
CA GLY A 30 10.75 -10.60 9.56
C GLY A 30 10.25 -10.42 8.12
N ILE A 31 9.70 -11.50 7.54
CA ILE A 31 9.16 -11.48 6.17
C ILE A 31 7.92 -10.59 6.13
N THR A 32 7.91 -9.64 5.20
CA THR A 32 6.90 -8.57 5.15
C THR A 32 6.25 -8.47 3.77
N THR A 33 4.93 -8.29 3.75
CA THR A 33 4.21 -7.74 2.58
C THR A 33 3.88 -6.27 2.87
N THR A 34 4.21 -5.38 1.94
CA THR A 34 4.34 -3.93 2.19
C THR A 34 3.14 -3.07 1.81
N HIS A 35 2.09 -3.67 1.24
CA HIS A 35 0.87 -2.98 0.81
C HIS A 35 -0.28 -3.98 0.71
N GLU A 36 -1.15 -3.98 1.71
CA GLU A 36 -2.34 -4.83 1.76
C GLU A 36 -3.53 -4.08 2.36
N HIS A 37 -4.71 -4.69 2.26
CA HIS A 37 -5.92 -4.26 2.95
C HIS A 37 -6.58 -5.47 3.61
N LEU A 38 -6.46 -5.58 4.93
CA LEU A 38 -7.11 -6.62 5.72
C LEU A 38 -8.61 -6.34 5.82
N LEU A 39 -8.99 -5.07 5.92
CA LEU A 39 -10.39 -4.63 5.85
C LEU A 39 -10.45 -3.35 5.02
N ILE A 40 -11.42 -3.27 4.11
CA ILE A 40 -11.57 -2.12 3.22
C ILE A 40 -13.00 -2.02 2.68
N ASP A 41 -13.48 -0.78 2.55
CA ASP A 41 -14.56 -0.43 1.62
C ASP A 41 -13.97 0.29 0.41
N PHE A 42 -13.91 -0.41 -0.72
CA PHE A 42 -13.38 0.09 -1.98
C PHE A 42 -14.50 0.52 -2.95
N GLY A 43 -15.70 0.81 -2.43
CA GLY A 43 -16.85 1.22 -3.23
C GLY A 43 -16.64 2.48 -4.06
N VAL A 44 -15.61 3.29 -3.77
CA VAL A 44 -15.27 4.50 -4.56
C VAL A 44 -14.96 4.18 -6.03
N VAL A 45 -14.44 3.00 -6.34
CA VAL A 45 -14.15 2.59 -7.72
C VAL A 45 -15.33 1.91 -8.41
N PHE A 46 -16.50 1.85 -7.75
CA PHE A 46 -17.66 1.15 -8.29
C PHE A 46 -18.08 1.72 -9.65
N THR A 47 -18.24 0.83 -10.63
CA THR A 47 -18.72 1.16 -11.97
C THR A 47 -20.02 0.40 -12.23
N GLU A 48 -21.11 1.12 -12.47
CA GLU A 48 -22.40 0.48 -12.75
C GLU A 48 -22.38 -0.24 -14.12
N PRO A 49 -22.84 -1.51 -14.20
CA PRO A 49 -22.98 -2.20 -15.48
C PRO A 49 -23.91 -1.44 -16.45
N LYS A 50 -23.46 -1.32 -17.71
CA LYS A 50 -24.22 -0.62 -18.75
C LYS A 50 -25.45 -1.41 -19.18
N GLU A 51 -25.30 -2.72 -19.35
CA GLU A 51 -26.36 -3.59 -19.86
C GLU A 51 -27.34 -4.00 -18.77
N ALA A 52 -28.64 -3.90 -19.06
CA ALA A 52 -29.70 -4.19 -18.08
C ALA A 52 -29.64 -5.64 -17.54
N SER A 53 -29.20 -6.59 -18.37
CA SER A 53 -29.04 -8.01 -18.00
C SER A 53 -27.92 -8.26 -16.98
N GLU A 54 -26.96 -7.36 -16.86
CA GLU A 54 -25.82 -7.51 -15.94
C GLU A 54 -26.03 -6.79 -14.61
N ARG A 55 -27.02 -5.89 -14.53
CA ARG A 55 -27.30 -5.11 -13.31
C ARG A 55 -27.68 -5.96 -12.11
N LEU A 56 -28.23 -7.16 -12.31
CA LEU A 56 -28.50 -8.08 -11.19
C LEU A 56 -27.19 -8.54 -10.53
N LEU A 57 -26.12 -8.71 -11.30
CA LEU A 57 -24.82 -9.17 -10.81
C LEU A 57 -24.09 -8.12 -9.96
N MET A 58 -24.56 -6.86 -9.95
CA MET A 58 -23.88 -5.79 -9.20
C MET A 58 -24.06 -5.92 -7.69
N ASP A 59 -25.18 -6.51 -7.26
CA ASP A 59 -25.57 -6.66 -5.85
C ASP A 59 -25.58 -8.14 -5.39
N GLU A 60 -25.19 -9.08 -6.25
CA GLU A 60 -25.00 -10.47 -5.84
C GLU A 60 -23.75 -10.64 -4.96
N GLU A 61 -23.83 -11.56 -4.00
CA GLU A 61 -22.65 -12.00 -3.24
C GLU A 61 -21.66 -12.73 -4.16
N VAL A 62 -20.36 -12.52 -3.92
CA VAL A 62 -19.33 -13.21 -4.69
C VAL A 62 -19.41 -14.71 -4.41
N SER A 63 -19.66 -15.49 -5.47
CA SER A 63 -19.78 -16.94 -5.40
C SER A 63 -19.19 -17.57 -6.65
N MET A 64 -19.04 -18.90 -6.66
CA MET A 64 -18.54 -19.60 -7.85
C MET A 64 -19.43 -19.42 -9.08
N ASP A 65 -20.73 -19.15 -8.89
CA ASP A 65 -21.70 -18.99 -9.98
C ASP A 65 -21.47 -17.69 -10.76
N ASN A 66 -20.98 -16.63 -10.10
CA ASN A 66 -20.72 -15.33 -10.73
C ASN A 66 -19.23 -14.95 -10.81
N LEU A 67 -18.32 -15.74 -10.22
CA LEU A 67 -16.89 -15.41 -10.11
C LEU A 67 -16.22 -15.12 -11.46
N GLY A 68 -16.61 -15.83 -12.52
CA GLY A 68 -16.07 -15.58 -13.86
C GLY A 68 -16.38 -14.17 -14.36
N TRP A 69 -17.61 -13.69 -14.11
CA TRP A 69 -18.02 -12.33 -14.46
C TRP A 69 -17.36 -11.30 -13.54
N VAL A 70 -17.33 -11.56 -12.23
CA VAL A 70 -16.71 -10.68 -11.23
C VAL A 70 -15.23 -10.47 -11.55
N ARG A 71 -14.47 -11.49 -11.96
CA ARG A 71 -13.04 -11.33 -12.30
C ARG A 71 -12.81 -10.37 -13.46
N TYR A 72 -13.69 -10.36 -14.45
CA TYR A 72 -13.58 -9.46 -15.60
C TYR A 72 -14.12 -8.05 -15.30
N ASN A 73 -15.19 -7.97 -14.50
CA ASN A 73 -15.90 -6.75 -14.15
C ASN A 73 -15.76 -6.43 -12.66
N TRP A 74 -14.54 -6.54 -12.11
CA TRP A 74 -14.33 -6.55 -10.66
C TRP A 74 -14.72 -5.24 -9.96
N THR A 75 -14.76 -4.13 -10.69
CA THR A 75 -15.28 -2.85 -10.20
C THR A 75 -16.80 -2.75 -10.20
N SER A 76 -17.51 -3.73 -10.75
CA SER A 76 -18.96 -3.66 -11.01
C SER A 76 -19.80 -4.55 -10.08
N ASN A 77 -19.19 -5.20 -9.08
CA ASN A 77 -19.88 -5.95 -8.04
C ASN A 77 -19.57 -5.34 -6.67
N ARG A 78 -20.59 -4.90 -5.93
CA ARG A 78 -20.42 -4.20 -4.65
C ARG A 78 -19.84 -5.11 -3.57
N ASP A 79 -20.33 -6.34 -3.50
CA ASP A 79 -19.83 -7.33 -2.53
C ASP A 79 -18.33 -7.59 -2.72
N ASN A 80 -17.86 -7.65 -3.97
CA ASN A 80 -16.45 -7.83 -4.30
C ASN A 80 -15.57 -6.67 -3.84
N LEU A 81 -16.08 -5.44 -3.86
CA LEU A 81 -15.34 -4.23 -3.48
C LEU A 81 -15.28 -4.01 -1.97
N GLN A 82 -15.86 -4.91 -1.17
CA GLN A 82 -15.97 -4.76 0.26
C GLN A 82 -15.36 -5.97 0.98
N ILE A 83 -14.23 -5.79 1.65
CA ILE A 83 -13.66 -6.78 2.56
C ILE A 83 -13.96 -6.29 3.97
N LEU A 84 -15.13 -6.67 4.49
CA LEU A 84 -15.64 -6.19 5.79
C LEU A 84 -15.76 -7.30 6.84
N ASP A 85 -15.54 -8.55 6.45
CA ASP A 85 -15.65 -9.72 7.32
C ASP A 85 -14.29 -10.02 7.98
N GLU A 86 -14.19 -9.72 9.28
CA GLU A 86 -12.98 -9.92 10.08
C GLU A 86 -12.57 -11.39 10.21
N ASP A 87 -13.51 -12.34 10.20
CA ASP A 87 -13.20 -13.77 10.31
C ASP A 87 -12.55 -14.26 9.03
N ILE A 88 -13.06 -13.84 7.87
CA ILE A 88 -12.43 -14.10 6.56
C ILE A 88 -11.03 -13.49 6.52
N SER A 89 -10.89 -12.21 6.87
CA SER A 89 -9.59 -11.52 6.85
C SER A 89 -8.58 -12.15 7.80
N THR A 90 -9.02 -12.58 8.98
CA THR A 90 -8.18 -13.33 9.94
C THR A 90 -7.72 -14.66 9.36
N TRP A 91 -8.62 -15.42 8.72
CA TRP A 91 -8.27 -16.69 8.10
C TRP A 91 -7.28 -16.53 6.94
N GLU A 92 -7.46 -15.52 6.09
CA GLU A 92 -6.57 -15.19 4.97
C GLU A 92 -5.19 -14.76 5.46
N ALA A 93 -5.13 -13.87 6.45
CA ALA A 93 -3.89 -13.44 7.08
C ALA A 93 -3.17 -14.62 7.77
N GLN A 94 -3.91 -15.56 8.37
CA GLN A 94 -3.34 -16.77 8.92
C GLN A 94 -2.64 -17.63 7.86
N GLN A 95 -3.10 -17.63 6.59
CA GLN A 95 -2.41 -18.34 5.51
C GLN A 95 -1.04 -17.72 5.23
N TYR A 96 -0.94 -16.39 5.26
CA TYR A 96 0.34 -15.69 5.14
C TYR A 96 1.31 -16.06 6.26
N PHE A 97 0.84 -16.07 7.52
CA PHE A 97 1.64 -16.54 8.65
C PHE A 97 2.11 -17.99 8.46
N ASN A 98 1.21 -18.89 8.05
CA ASN A 98 1.52 -20.31 7.84
C ASN A 98 2.55 -20.53 6.72
N ALA A 99 2.59 -19.65 5.72
CA ALA A 99 3.59 -19.65 4.66
C ALA A 99 4.95 -19.06 5.08
N GLY A 100 5.07 -18.59 6.33
CA GLY A 100 6.30 -18.01 6.90
C GLY A 100 6.31 -16.48 6.98
N GLY A 101 5.21 -15.82 6.62
CA GLY A 101 5.03 -14.38 6.77
C GLY A 101 5.09 -13.93 8.23
N SER A 102 5.57 -12.70 8.46
CA SER A 102 5.75 -12.16 9.82
C SER A 102 5.07 -10.80 10.00
N THR A 103 5.04 -9.96 8.96
CA THR A 103 4.47 -8.61 9.02
C THR A 103 3.57 -8.33 7.81
N ILE A 104 2.40 -7.75 8.06
CA ILE A 104 1.52 -7.17 7.04
C ILE A 104 1.46 -5.66 7.25
N VAL A 105 1.65 -4.89 6.19
CA VAL A 105 1.40 -3.45 6.17
C VAL A 105 0.02 -3.20 5.58
N ASP A 106 -0.95 -2.90 6.44
CA ASP A 106 -2.29 -2.49 6.05
C ASP A 106 -2.30 -0.98 5.82
N VAL A 107 -2.46 -0.56 4.55
CA VAL A 107 -2.43 0.86 4.17
C VAL A 107 -3.80 1.43 3.86
N THR A 108 -4.86 0.81 4.38
CA THR A 108 -6.22 1.35 4.30
C THR A 108 -6.27 2.72 4.98
N SER A 109 -6.49 3.77 4.18
CA SER A 109 -6.46 5.18 4.60
C SER A 109 -7.84 5.73 4.96
N VAL A 110 -7.89 6.99 5.40
CA VAL A 110 -9.14 7.74 5.47
C VAL A 110 -9.76 7.83 4.08
N GLY A 111 -11.05 7.50 3.99
CA GLY A 111 -11.78 7.34 2.73
C GLY A 111 -11.99 5.88 2.31
N LEU A 112 -11.29 4.92 2.93
CA LEU A 112 -11.33 3.48 2.61
C LEU A 112 -11.82 2.60 3.77
N ALA A 113 -12.44 3.20 4.79
CA ALA A 113 -12.95 2.53 5.99
C ALA A 113 -11.88 1.85 6.89
N ARG A 114 -10.74 2.51 7.10
CA ARG A 114 -9.69 2.08 8.07
C ARG A 114 -10.28 1.77 9.47
N ASP A 115 -10.01 0.56 9.99
CA ASP A 115 -10.45 0.13 11.33
C ASP A 115 -9.27 -0.32 12.24
N PRO A 116 -8.70 0.60 13.04
CA PRO A 116 -7.59 0.28 13.94
C PRO A 116 -7.90 -0.83 14.95
N ARG A 117 -9.15 -0.90 15.45
CA ARG A 117 -9.52 -1.85 16.51
C ARG A 117 -9.63 -3.28 15.96
N ALA A 118 -10.13 -3.43 14.73
CA ALA A 118 -10.13 -4.72 14.04
C ALA A 118 -8.71 -5.20 13.71
N LEU A 119 -7.83 -4.31 13.22
CA LEU A 119 -6.43 -4.67 12.97
C LEU A 119 -5.71 -5.21 14.22
N VAL A 120 -6.00 -4.66 15.41
CA VAL A 120 -5.49 -5.19 16.69
C VAL A 120 -5.98 -6.61 16.96
N ARG A 121 -7.26 -6.90 16.69
CA ARG A 121 -7.83 -8.24 16.89
C ARG A 121 -7.23 -9.25 15.92
N ILE A 122 -7.13 -8.91 14.64
CA ILE A 122 -6.49 -9.73 13.60
C ILE A 122 -5.02 -10.01 13.95
N SER A 123 -4.26 -8.98 14.34
CA SER A 123 -2.85 -9.12 14.75
C SER A 123 -2.69 -10.08 15.94
N ARG A 124 -3.55 -9.98 16.95
CA ARG A 124 -3.53 -10.89 18.11
C ARG A 124 -3.94 -12.31 17.75
N ALA A 125 -4.94 -12.47 16.90
CA ALA A 125 -5.45 -13.78 16.51
C ALA A 125 -4.44 -14.58 15.66
N THR A 126 -3.73 -13.89 14.76
CA THR A 126 -2.78 -14.50 13.82
C THR A 126 -1.34 -14.57 14.34
N GLY A 127 -0.97 -13.69 15.27
CA GLY A 127 0.42 -13.50 15.70
C GLY A 127 1.27 -12.68 14.72
N LEU A 128 0.69 -12.14 13.64
CA LEU A 128 1.37 -11.25 12.72
C LEU A 128 1.59 -9.87 13.34
N ASN A 129 2.71 -9.24 13.02
CA ASN A 129 2.84 -7.80 13.18
C ASN A 129 1.96 -7.13 12.13
N VAL A 130 1.05 -6.24 12.54
CA VAL A 130 0.27 -5.43 11.62
C VAL A 130 0.70 -3.98 11.75
N VAL A 131 1.22 -3.40 10.67
CA VAL A 131 1.53 -1.97 10.56
C VAL A 131 0.36 -1.28 9.88
N MET A 132 -0.16 -0.22 10.49
CA MET A 132 -1.33 0.51 9.98
C MET A 132 -0.93 1.81 9.29
N GLY A 133 -1.60 2.10 8.18
CA GLY A 133 -1.49 3.32 7.39
C GLY A 133 -2.14 4.57 8.00
N ALA A 134 -1.94 5.71 7.35
CA ALA A 134 -2.47 7.02 7.73
C ALA A 134 -2.66 7.93 6.52
N GLY A 135 -3.33 9.07 6.73
CA GLY A 135 -3.59 10.04 5.67
C GLY A 135 -4.86 9.74 4.88
N ASN A 136 -5.03 10.47 3.79
CA ASN A 136 -6.24 10.45 2.97
C ASN A 136 -5.93 9.87 1.59
N TYR A 137 -6.90 9.13 1.06
CA TYR A 137 -6.79 8.52 -0.25
C TYR A 137 -7.07 9.53 -1.37
N VAL A 138 -7.71 9.14 -2.47
CA VAL A 138 -7.96 10.01 -3.63
C VAL A 138 -9.09 11.01 -3.37
N HIS A 139 -9.13 12.10 -4.13
CA HIS A 139 -10.08 13.21 -3.94
C HIS A 139 -11.55 12.77 -3.89
N MET A 140 -11.93 11.73 -4.64
CA MET A 140 -13.29 11.19 -4.63
C MET A 140 -13.74 10.63 -3.27
N THR A 141 -12.78 10.32 -2.39
CA THR A 141 -13.02 9.83 -1.03
C THR A 141 -12.83 10.90 0.05
N HIS A 142 -12.38 12.10 -0.32
CA HIS A 142 -12.13 13.16 0.66
C HIS A 142 -13.47 13.62 1.26
N ALA A 143 -13.53 13.67 2.59
CA ALA A 143 -14.67 14.25 3.27
C ALA A 143 -14.79 15.74 2.90
N PRO A 144 -16.01 16.30 2.77
CA PRO A 144 -16.20 17.70 2.37
C PRO A 144 -15.40 18.69 3.23
N GLU A 145 -15.27 18.42 4.52
CA GLU A 145 -14.55 19.27 5.48
C GLU A 145 -13.05 19.37 5.18
N LEU A 146 -12.48 18.40 4.44
CA LEU A 146 -11.07 18.41 4.06
C LEU A 146 -10.75 19.62 3.16
N GLU A 147 -11.71 20.13 2.39
CA GLU A 147 -11.53 21.31 1.54
C GLU A 147 -11.15 22.55 2.34
N ASP A 148 -11.76 22.73 3.52
CA ASP A 148 -11.57 23.89 4.40
C ASP A 148 -10.30 23.81 5.27
N LEU A 149 -9.70 22.62 5.39
CA LEU A 149 -8.48 22.44 6.19
C LEU A 149 -7.24 22.99 5.47
N THR A 150 -6.36 23.66 6.22
CA THR A 150 -5.02 24.01 5.72
C THR A 150 -4.11 22.79 5.66
N VAL A 151 -3.01 22.91 4.90
CA VAL A 151 -1.96 21.88 4.83
C VAL A 151 -1.46 21.50 6.23
N GLU A 152 -1.21 22.48 7.10
CA GLU A 152 -0.72 22.26 8.47
C GLU A 152 -1.75 21.55 9.35
N GLN A 153 -3.05 21.82 9.16
CA GLN A 153 -4.10 21.14 9.89
C GLN A 153 -4.19 19.67 9.48
N ILE A 154 -4.10 19.38 8.17
CA ILE A 154 -4.06 18.00 7.66
C ILE A 154 -2.79 17.29 8.15
N ALA A 155 -1.64 17.96 8.12
CA ALA A 155 -0.38 17.42 8.63
C ALA A 155 -0.50 17.08 10.13
N GLY A 156 -1.11 17.97 10.91
CA GLY A 156 -1.39 17.75 12.33
C GLY A 156 -2.26 16.51 12.60
N GLN A 157 -3.22 16.21 11.73
CA GLN A 157 -4.03 14.99 11.84
C GLN A 157 -3.19 13.73 11.57
N ILE A 158 -2.35 13.74 10.52
CA ILE A 158 -1.47 12.62 10.19
C ILE A 158 -0.45 12.39 11.32
N ILE A 159 0.15 13.47 11.84
CA ILE A 159 1.08 13.42 12.98
C ILE A 159 0.38 12.86 14.22
N HIS A 160 -0.88 13.25 14.47
CA HIS A 160 -1.65 12.72 15.59
C HIS A 160 -1.84 11.19 15.51
N ASP A 161 -2.20 10.68 14.33
CA ASP A 161 -2.35 9.24 14.09
C ASP A 161 -1.05 8.46 14.36
N VAL A 162 0.11 9.05 14.03
CA VAL A 162 1.43 8.44 14.24
C VAL A 162 1.89 8.53 15.70
N ASP A 163 1.70 9.68 16.35
CA ASP A 163 2.27 9.97 17.67
C ASP A 163 1.37 9.49 18.81
N GLN A 164 0.06 9.73 18.69
CA GLN A 164 -0.94 9.54 19.75
C GLN A 164 -1.86 8.36 19.45
N GLY A 165 -2.26 8.20 18.18
CA GLY A 165 -3.12 7.14 17.70
C GLY A 165 -4.40 7.66 17.06
N VAL A 166 -5.08 6.79 16.33
CA VAL A 166 -6.27 7.14 15.56
C VAL A 166 -7.45 7.41 16.48
N GLY A 167 -8.02 8.61 16.43
CA GLY A 167 -9.17 9.01 17.24
C GLY A 167 -8.89 8.84 18.75
N ASP A 168 -9.76 8.10 19.44
CA ASP A 168 -9.63 7.80 20.87
C ASP A 168 -8.98 6.44 21.17
N THR A 169 -8.46 5.76 20.15
CA THR A 169 -8.05 4.36 20.27
C THR A 169 -6.69 4.17 20.94
N GLY A 170 -5.80 5.16 20.86
CA GLY A 170 -4.39 5.02 21.22
C GLY A 170 -3.59 4.08 20.29
N ILE A 171 -4.18 3.61 19.20
CA ILE A 171 -3.55 2.71 18.22
C ILE A 171 -2.90 3.57 17.15
N ARG A 172 -1.57 3.47 17.05
CA ARG A 172 -0.74 4.36 16.23
C ARG A 172 -0.48 3.81 14.85
N SER A 173 -0.45 4.70 13.86
CA SER A 173 -0.01 4.38 12.51
C SER A 173 1.51 4.25 12.43
N GLY A 174 1.99 3.31 11.63
CA GLY A 174 3.42 3.07 11.43
C GLY A 174 3.94 3.44 10.04
N ILE A 175 3.05 3.88 9.16
CA ILE A 175 3.38 4.43 7.84
C ILE A 175 2.36 5.52 7.49
N ILE A 176 2.83 6.57 6.82
CA ILE A 176 1.96 7.60 6.25
C ILE A 176 1.60 7.13 4.85
N GLY A 177 0.33 6.80 4.63
CA GLY A 177 -0.19 6.31 3.37
C GLY A 177 -1.18 5.16 3.55
N GLU A 178 -1.84 4.74 2.47
CA GLU A 178 -1.59 5.19 1.11
C GLU A 178 -2.13 6.62 0.85
N ILE A 179 -1.28 7.51 0.36
CA ILE A 179 -1.67 8.87 -0.02
C ILE A 179 -2.13 8.85 -1.48
N GLY A 180 -3.39 9.19 -1.72
CA GLY A 180 -3.98 9.17 -3.05
C GLY A 180 -3.55 10.34 -3.92
N CYS A 181 -2.99 10.05 -5.10
CA CYS A 181 -2.64 11.03 -6.13
C CYS A 181 -3.18 10.56 -7.47
N SER A 182 -4.35 11.05 -7.87
CA SER A 182 -4.98 10.69 -9.14
C SER A 182 -4.26 11.33 -10.34
N PHE A 183 -4.67 10.96 -11.56
CA PHE A 183 -4.18 11.61 -12.77
C PHE A 183 -5.37 11.97 -13.69
N PRO A 184 -5.50 13.24 -14.12
CA PRO A 184 -4.70 14.42 -13.72
C PRO A 184 -4.77 14.71 -12.22
N TRP A 185 -3.67 15.23 -11.65
CA TRP A 185 -3.53 15.40 -10.20
C TRP A 185 -4.43 16.51 -9.65
N HIS A 186 -5.35 16.14 -8.76
CA HIS A 186 -6.33 17.06 -8.17
C HIS A 186 -5.68 17.97 -7.10
N ASP A 187 -6.17 19.20 -6.95
CA ASP A 187 -5.57 20.17 -6.02
C ASP A 187 -5.72 19.76 -4.55
N SER A 188 -6.82 19.10 -4.19
CA SER A 188 -6.97 18.52 -2.83
C SER A 188 -5.95 17.41 -2.55
N GLU A 189 -5.58 16.63 -3.57
CA GLU A 189 -4.58 15.56 -3.43
C GLU A 189 -3.17 16.15 -3.31
N LYS A 190 -2.85 17.24 -4.03
CA LYS A 190 -1.60 18.00 -3.83
C LYS A 190 -1.51 18.52 -2.40
N LYS A 191 -2.59 19.11 -1.89
CA LYS A 191 -2.71 19.62 -0.52
C LYS A 191 -2.46 18.52 0.52
N VAL A 192 -3.05 17.33 0.31
CA VAL A 192 -2.85 16.16 1.19
C VAL A 192 -1.41 15.63 1.09
N LEU A 193 -0.82 15.55 -0.11
CA LEU A 193 0.55 15.07 -0.25
C LEU A 193 1.55 16.03 0.42
N GLU A 194 1.38 17.34 0.26
CA GLU A 194 2.21 18.34 0.94
C GLU A 194 2.12 18.18 2.47
N ALA A 195 0.91 17.99 3.00
CA ALA A 195 0.69 17.70 4.41
C ALA A 195 1.35 16.40 4.87
N ALA A 196 1.30 15.35 4.05
CA ALA A 196 1.96 14.08 4.30
C ALA A 196 3.50 14.22 4.31
N VAL A 197 4.07 15.07 3.46
CA VAL A 197 5.50 15.41 3.48
C VAL A 197 5.90 16.11 4.78
N ILE A 198 5.10 17.07 5.26
CA ILE A 198 5.34 17.70 6.56
C ILE A 198 5.31 16.64 7.67
N ALA A 199 4.28 15.78 7.70
CA ALA A 199 4.16 14.72 8.69
C ALA A 199 5.34 13.72 8.63
N GLN A 200 5.81 13.36 7.44
CA GLN A 200 6.99 12.51 7.24
C GLN A 200 8.22 13.11 7.94
N ARG A 201 8.45 14.41 7.74
CA ARG A 201 9.60 15.13 8.31
C ARG A 201 9.52 15.27 9.82
N GLU A 202 8.33 15.53 10.36
CA GLU A 202 8.13 15.74 11.80
C GLU A 202 8.17 14.43 12.59
N THR A 203 7.65 13.34 12.03
CA THR A 203 7.53 12.05 12.73
C THR A 203 8.67 11.09 12.44
N GLY A 204 9.33 11.21 11.28
CA GLY A 204 10.28 10.22 10.76
C GLY A 204 9.62 8.94 10.24
N ALA A 205 8.29 8.92 10.09
CA ALA A 205 7.56 7.80 9.50
C ALA A 205 7.84 7.67 7.99
N PRO A 206 7.80 6.47 7.41
CA PRO A 206 7.83 6.30 5.95
C PRO A 206 6.56 6.88 5.31
N LEU A 207 6.68 7.25 4.02
CA LEU A 207 5.58 7.76 3.20
C LEU A 207 5.29 6.78 2.06
N LEU A 208 4.05 6.34 1.87
CA LEU A 208 3.60 5.51 0.76
C LEU A 208 2.57 6.25 -0.07
N ILE A 209 2.78 6.26 -1.39
CA ILE A 209 1.97 7.04 -2.34
C ILE A 209 1.31 6.11 -3.36
N HIS A 210 0.02 6.35 -3.58
CA HIS A 210 -0.77 5.75 -4.65
C HIS A 210 -0.76 6.68 -5.88
N PRO A 211 -0.08 6.31 -6.98
CA PRO A 211 -0.11 7.10 -8.19
C PRO A 211 -1.31 6.80 -9.08
N GLY A 212 -1.70 7.80 -9.86
CA GLY A 212 -2.59 7.67 -11.01
C GLY A 212 -1.99 6.79 -12.11
N ARG A 213 -2.74 6.60 -13.20
CA ARG A 213 -2.45 5.59 -14.23
C ARG A 213 -1.71 6.16 -15.45
N SER A 214 -0.90 7.19 -15.25
CA SER A 214 -0.06 7.79 -16.28
C SER A 214 1.41 7.51 -16.00
N GLU A 215 2.18 7.09 -17.00
CA GLU A 215 3.57 6.66 -16.82
C GLU A 215 4.46 7.72 -16.15
N ARG A 216 4.17 9.01 -16.39
CA ARG A 216 4.93 10.12 -15.81
C ARG A 216 4.46 10.57 -14.43
N ALA A 217 3.26 10.18 -14.00
CA ALA A 217 2.69 10.64 -12.74
C ALA A 217 3.57 10.27 -11.51
N PRO A 218 4.14 9.05 -11.41
CA PRO A 218 5.07 8.72 -10.32
C PRO A 218 6.25 9.70 -10.19
N LEU A 219 6.84 10.13 -11.31
CA LEU A 219 7.99 11.04 -11.28
C LEU A 219 7.59 12.46 -10.89
N GLU A 220 6.47 12.97 -11.44
CA GLU A 220 5.92 14.28 -11.04
C GLU A 220 5.64 14.35 -9.53
N ILE A 221 5.10 13.26 -8.98
CA ILE A 221 4.81 13.14 -7.55
C ILE A 221 6.10 13.14 -6.72
N LEU A 222 7.12 12.35 -7.10
CA LEU A 222 8.39 12.31 -6.35
C LEU A 222 9.16 13.65 -6.44
N GLU A 223 9.11 14.33 -7.59
CA GLU A 223 9.66 15.68 -7.74
C GLU A 223 8.99 16.68 -6.79
N ALA A 224 7.67 16.59 -6.61
CA ALA A 224 6.94 17.41 -5.66
C ALA A 224 7.34 17.08 -4.20
N VAL A 225 7.47 15.80 -3.86
CA VAL A 225 7.92 15.36 -2.53
C VAL A 225 9.29 15.94 -2.20
N ASP A 226 10.25 15.84 -3.11
CA ASP A 226 11.60 16.38 -2.94
C ASP A 226 11.57 17.92 -2.78
N LYS A 227 10.81 18.60 -3.64
CA LYS A 227 10.64 20.06 -3.59
C LYS A 227 10.05 20.55 -2.27
N TRP A 228 9.13 19.80 -1.68
CA TRP A 228 8.53 20.11 -0.37
C TRP A 228 9.40 19.67 0.82
N GLY A 229 10.58 19.11 0.54
CA GLY A 229 11.58 18.72 1.53
C GLY A 229 11.39 17.33 2.13
N GLY A 230 10.58 16.48 1.49
CA GLY A 230 10.40 15.09 1.87
C GLY A 230 11.66 14.26 1.64
N ASN A 231 11.81 13.18 2.39
CA ASN A 231 12.95 12.29 2.27
C ASN A 231 12.63 11.16 1.29
N LEU A 232 13.12 11.26 0.05
CA LEU A 232 12.88 10.23 -0.96
C LEU A 232 13.37 8.84 -0.54
N ASN A 233 14.45 8.73 0.24
CA ASN A 233 14.94 7.43 0.74
C ASN A 233 14.01 6.80 1.79
N ARG A 234 12.92 7.49 2.17
CA ARG A 234 11.85 7.06 3.07
C ARG A 234 10.47 7.11 2.39
N THR A 235 10.45 7.33 1.08
CA THR A 235 9.23 7.39 0.28
C THR A 235 9.11 6.10 -0.54
N VAL A 236 7.90 5.56 -0.59
CA VAL A 236 7.50 4.36 -1.30
C VAL A 236 6.53 4.80 -2.40
N MET A 237 6.91 4.51 -3.64
CA MET A 237 6.01 4.65 -4.79
C MET A 237 5.30 3.31 -5.00
N GLY A 238 3.98 3.30 -4.81
CA GLY A 238 3.13 2.14 -5.09
C GLY A 238 2.88 1.94 -6.58
N HIS A 239 2.36 0.77 -6.93
CA HIS A 239 1.75 0.50 -8.23
C HIS A 239 2.64 0.76 -9.46
N VAL A 240 3.94 0.60 -9.32
CA VAL A 240 4.91 0.93 -10.37
C VAL A 240 4.67 0.06 -11.61
N GLU A 241 4.42 -1.23 -11.43
CA GLU A 241 4.25 -2.19 -12.52
C GLU A 241 3.01 -2.00 -13.37
N ARG A 242 1.92 -1.48 -12.79
CA ARG A 242 0.68 -1.22 -13.56
C ARG A 242 0.68 0.16 -14.22
N THR A 243 1.75 0.93 -14.03
CA THR A 243 1.79 2.35 -14.38
C THR A 243 2.95 2.67 -15.30
N VAL A 244 4.13 2.07 -15.11
CA VAL A 244 5.36 2.43 -15.82
C VAL A 244 5.85 1.23 -16.63
N TYR A 245 5.58 1.29 -17.93
CA TYR A 245 5.94 0.23 -18.88
C TYR A 245 7.24 0.55 -19.60
N ASP A 246 7.51 1.83 -19.87
CA ASP A 246 8.75 2.27 -20.50
C ASP A 246 9.97 2.07 -19.57
N ARG A 247 11.00 1.40 -20.08
CA ARG A 247 12.23 1.12 -19.32
C ARG A 247 13.04 2.38 -19.03
N GLY A 248 12.98 3.40 -19.88
CA GLY A 248 13.62 4.68 -19.65
C GLY A 248 12.99 5.40 -18.45
N VAL A 249 11.66 5.48 -18.43
CA VAL A 249 10.91 6.06 -17.30
C VAL A 249 11.13 5.26 -16.01
N LEU A 250 11.16 3.93 -16.08
CA LEU A 250 11.51 3.10 -14.92
C LEU A 250 12.93 3.39 -14.42
N ASN A 251 13.91 3.57 -15.31
CA ASN A 251 15.28 3.92 -14.93
C ASN A 251 15.36 5.31 -14.27
N GLU A 252 14.57 6.28 -14.73
CA GLU A 252 14.44 7.57 -14.05
C GLU A 252 13.89 7.40 -12.64
N LEU A 253 12.84 6.59 -12.44
CA LEU A 253 12.28 6.30 -11.12
C LEU A 253 13.31 5.63 -10.20
N ILE A 254 14.04 4.65 -10.70
CA ILE A 254 15.12 3.97 -9.98
C ILE A 254 16.20 4.96 -9.52
N ALA A 255 16.48 6.00 -10.31
CA ALA A 255 17.49 7.00 -10.01
C ALA A 255 17.10 7.93 -8.85
N THR A 256 15.80 8.09 -8.56
CA THR A 256 15.30 8.98 -7.48
C THR A 256 15.73 8.54 -6.08
N GLY A 257 16.00 7.25 -5.87
CA GLY A 257 16.31 6.69 -4.56
C GLY A 257 15.08 6.33 -3.70
N ALA A 258 13.87 6.58 -4.20
CA ALA A 258 12.64 6.08 -3.59
C ALA A 258 12.57 4.55 -3.60
N TYR A 259 11.82 3.97 -2.67
CA TYR A 259 11.42 2.57 -2.78
C TYR A 259 10.38 2.44 -3.89
N LEU A 260 10.57 1.44 -4.77
CA LEU A 260 9.58 1.04 -5.77
C LEU A 260 8.88 -0.22 -5.27
N ASN A 261 7.59 -0.10 -5.04
CA ASN A 261 6.76 -1.19 -4.55
C ASN A 261 6.04 -1.84 -5.73
N PHE A 262 6.38 -3.11 -5.97
CA PHE A 262 5.69 -3.97 -6.93
C PHE A 262 4.59 -4.69 -6.17
N ASP A 263 3.46 -4.02 -6.01
CA ASP A 263 2.41 -4.36 -5.07
C ASP A 263 1.19 -5.02 -5.68
N LEU A 264 1.25 -5.54 -6.89
CA LEU A 264 0.12 -6.17 -7.56
C LEU A 264 0.39 -7.63 -7.96
N PHE A 265 1.33 -8.31 -7.28
CA PHE A 265 1.57 -9.73 -7.53
C PHE A 265 0.28 -10.55 -7.36
N GLY A 266 0.00 -11.42 -8.33
CA GLY A 266 -1.21 -12.22 -8.41
C GLY A 266 -2.41 -11.52 -9.06
N HIS A 267 -2.30 -10.23 -9.40
CA HIS A 267 -3.35 -9.49 -10.12
C HIS A 267 -2.94 -9.25 -11.58
N ASP A 268 -3.21 -10.23 -12.44
CA ASP A 268 -3.10 -10.10 -13.88
C ASP A 268 -4.48 -9.94 -14.52
N SER A 269 -4.54 -9.14 -15.59
CA SER A 269 -5.77 -8.92 -16.35
C SER A 269 -5.45 -8.36 -17.73
N SER A 270 -5.97 -9.00 -18.78
CA SER A 270 -5.90 -8.49 -20.15
C SER A 270 -6.76 -7.25 -20.37
N PHE A 271 -7.70 -6.96 -19.47
CA PHE A 271 -8.55 -5.77 -19.50
C PHE A 271 -8.58 -5.13 -18.11
N TYR A 272 -8.07 -3.92 -17.97
CA TYR A 272 -8.08 -3.19 -16.70
C TYR A 272 -9.20 -2.14 -16.69
N PRO A 273 -10.33 -2.35 -15.98
CA PRO A 273 -11.49 -1.45 -16.03
C PRO A 273 -11.18 0.01 -15.67
N LEU A 274 -10.17 0.24 -14.82
CA LEU A 274 -9.77 1.59 -14.37
C LEU A 274 -8.77 2.28 -15.31
N ALA A 275 -8.22 1.58 -16.30
CA ALA A 275 -7.52 2.15 -17.45
C ALA A 275 -7.73 1.24 -18.68
N PRO A 276 -8.87 1.40 -19.39
CA PRO A 276 -9.28 0.52 -20.49
C PRO A 276 -8.27 0.39 -21.64
N GLU A 277 -7.41 1.38 -21.82
CA GLU A 277 -6.34 1.41 -22.82
C GLU A 277 -5.07 0.65 -22.36
N SER A 278 -5.11 0.01 -21.20
CA SER A 278 -3.98 -0.65 -20.55
C SER A 278 -4.34 -2.07 -20.09
N HIS A 279 -3.34 -2.76 -19.54
CA HIS A 279 -3.47 -4.12 -19.02
C HIS A 279 -2.82 -4.19 -17.63
N MET A 280 -3.14 -5.22 -16.85
CA MET A 280 -2.37 -5.53 -15.64
C MET A 280 -1.34 -6.60 -16.00
N PRO A 281 -0.03 -6.35 -15.83
CA PRO A 281 1.01 -7.33 -16.13
C PRO A 281 0.78 -8.65 -15.42
N ALA A 282 1.33 -9.73 -15.96
CA ALA A 282 1.40 -11.00 -15.27
C ALA A 282 2.60 -11.04 -14.31
N ASP A 283 2.57 -11.99 -13.36
CA ASP A 283 3.67 -12.16 -12.39
C ASP A 283 5.05 -12.35 -13.05
N HIS A 284 5.10 -12.97 -14.23
CA HIS A 284 6.37 -13.18 -14.92
C HIS A 284 6.97 -11.85 -15.40
N GLU A 285 6.14 -10.93 -15.90
CA GLU A 285 6.54 -9.57 -16.29
C GLU A 285 6.96 -8.76 -15.06
N ARG A 286 6.22 -8.88 -13.94
CA ARG A 286 6.61 -8.25 -12.67
C ARG A 286 7.97 -8.75 -12.18
N ILE A 287 8.24 -10.06 -12.25
CA ILE A 287 9.55 -10.62 -11.91
C ILE A 287 10.64 -10.06 -12.83
N GLU A 288 10.38 -9.89 -14.13
CA GLU A 288 11.33 -9.27 -15.06
C GLU A 288 11.61 -7.80 -14.75
N MET A 289 10.64 -7.06 -14.22
CA MET A 289 10.86 -5.69 -13.74
C MET A 289 11.73 -5.68 -12.47
N VAL A 290 11.49 -6.60 -11.54
CA VAL A 290 12.33 -6.77 -10.34
C VAL A 290 13.76 -7.17 -10.73
N GLU A 291 13.93 -8.13 -11.63
CA GLU A 291 15.24 -8.57 -12.13
C GLU A 291 16.01 -7.43 -12.80
N HIS A 292 15.32 -6.60 -13.59
CA HIS A 292 15.91 -5.39 -14.17
C HIS A 292 16.47 -4.46 -13.09
N MET A 293 15.69 -4.12 -12.06
CA MET A 293 16.17 -3.29 -10.95
C MET A 293 17.34 -3.91 -10.18
N VAL A 294 17.35 -5.24 -10.03
CA VAL A 294 18.48 -5.96 -9.42
C VAL A 294 19.74 -5.82 -10.28
N ASN A 295 19.62 -5.96 -11.60
CA ASN A 295 20.73 -5.86 -12.54
C ASN A 295 21.29 -4.42 -12.64
N GLU A 296 20.44 -3.41 -12.48
CA GLU A 296 20.84 -2.00 -12.35
C GLU A 296 21.51 -1.67 -10.99
N GLY A 297 21.70 -2.68 -10.12
CA GLY A 297 22.37 -2.51 -8.82
C GLY A 297 21.50 -1.84 -7.74
N LYS A 298 20.18 -1.73 -7.98
CA LYS A 298 19.25 -0.95 -7.15
C LYS A 298 18.30 -1.84 -6.33
N ARG A 299 18.73 -3.08 -6.10
CA ARG A 299 18.06 -4.10 -5.26
C ARG A 299 17.72 -3.66 -3.83
N GLY A 300 18.35 -2.60 -3.31
CA GLY A 300 18.07 -2.03 -1.99
C GLY A 300 16.80 -1.19 -1.91
N ASN A 301 16.09 -0.96 -3.01
CA ASN A 301 14.90 -0.12 -3.04
C ASN A 301 13.66 -0.85 -3.56
N ILE A 302 13.69 -2.18 -3.60
CA ILE A 302 12.59 -3.02 -4.09
C ILE A 302 11.74 -3.48 -2.91
N LEU A 303 10.42 -3.30 -3.01
CA LEU A 303 9.42 -3.85 -2.11
C LEU A 303 8.38 -4.65 -2.91
N LEU A 304 7.73 -5.62 -2.26
CA LEU A 304 6.72 -6.47 -2.90
C LEU A 304 5.47 -6.56 -2.03
N ALA A 305 4.32 -6.58 -2.69
CA ALA A 305 3.05 -6.87 -2.04
C ALA A 305 2.01 -7.38 -3.05
N HIS A 306 0.77 -7.52 -2.59
CA HIS A 306 -0.35 -7.93 -3.43
C HIS A 306 -1.37 -6.82 -3.61
N ASP A 307 -1.52 -5.87 -2.67
CA ASP A 307 -2.61 -4.88 -2.70
C ASP A 307 -3.96 -5.60 -2.86
N ILE A 308 -4.23 -6.60 -2.01
CA ILE A 308 -5.55 -7.25 -2.05
C ILE A 308 -6.57 -6.29 -1.46
N CYS A 309 -7.35 -5.65 -2.35
CA CYS A 309 -8.43 -4.73 -2.05
C CYS A 309 -9.81 -5.22 -2.53
N SER A 310 -9.96 -6.50 -2.91
CA SER A 310 -11.25 -7.07 -3.36
C SER A 310 -11.40 -8.57 -3.09
N LYS A 311 -12.63 -9.03 -2.84
CA LYS A 311 -12.94 -10.39 -2.38
C LYS A 311 -12.47 -11.48 -3.35
N HIS A 312 -12.68 -11.33 -4.65
CA HIS A 312 -12.32 -12.36 -5.64
C HIS A 312 -10.82 -12.73 -5.66
N ARG A 313 -9.98 -11.92 -5.02
CA ARG A 313 -8.53 -12.12 -4.89
C ARG A 313 -8.14 -12.86 -3.61
N LEU A 314 -9.03 -12.97 -2.64
CA LEU A 314 -8.88 -13.79 -1.44
C LEU A 314 -9.07 -15.28 -1.78
N LYS A 315 -8.36 -16.18 -1.09
CA LYS A 315 -8.47 -17.63 -1.32
C LYS A 315 -9.87 -18.17 -1.04
N THR A 316 -10.56 -17.58 -0.08
CA THR A 316 -11.96 -17.88 0.30
C THR A 316 -12.88 -17.83 -0.91
N TYR A 317 -12.61 -16.93 -1.85
CA TYR A 317 -13.37 -16.75 -3.10
C TYR A 317 -12.61 -17.26 -4.33
N GLY A 318 -11.66 -18.16 -4.15
CA GLY A 318 -10.89 -18.79 -5.23
C GLY A 318 -9.75 -17.94 -5.80
N GLY A 319 -9.37 -16.86 -5.13
CA GLY A 319 -8.24 -16.00 -5.48
C GLY A 319 -6.88 -16.53 -5.00
N HIS A 320 -5.86 -15.68 -5.10
CA HIS A 320 -4.47 -16.04 -4.78
C HIS A 320 -4.12 -15.89 -3.29
N GLY A 321 -4.73 -14.93 -2.59
CA GLY A 321 -4.52 -14.65 -1.17
C GLY A 321 -3.15 -14.05 -0.82
N PHE A 322 -3.00 -13.67 0.44
CA PHE A 322 -1.82 -12.93 0.95
C PHE A 322 -0.50 -13.73 0.94
N ASP A 323 -0.53 -15.05 0.77
CA ASP A 323 0.66 -15.90 0.75
C ASP A 323 1.19 -16.19 -0.66
N HIS A 324 0.59 -15.60 -1.70
CA HIS A 324 0.94 -15.84 -3.10
C HIS A 324 2.41 -15.54 -3.42
N ILE A 325 2.95 -14.42 -2.91
CA ILE A 325 4.36 -14.09 -3.07
C ILE A 325 5.23 -15.22 -2.51
N LEU A 326 4.96 -15.68 -1.28
CA LEU A 326 5.80 -16.68 -0.60
C LEU A 326 5.68 -18.08 -1.23
N THR A 327 4.45 -18.47 -1.60
CA THR A 327 4.15 -19.84 -2.05
C THR A 327 4.33 -20.04 -3.55
N ARG A 328 4.27 -18.97 -4.35
CA ARG A 328 4.30 -19.06 -5.82
C ARG A 328 5.33 -18.13 -6.47
N VAL A 329 5.45 -16.87 -6.05
CA VAL A 329 6.38 -15.92 -6.70
C VAL A 329 7.82 -16.22 -6.31
N VAL A 330 8.14 -16.37 -5.03
CA VAL A 330 9.50 -16.66 -4.55
C VAL A 330 10.09 -17.94 -5.15
N PRO A 331 9.36 -19.09 -5.22
CA PRO A 331 9.85 -20.26 -5.94
C PRO A 331 10.18 -19.98 -7.41
N ARG A 332 9.41 -19.13 -8.09
CA ARG A 332 9.68 -18.72 -9.48
C ARG A 332 10.91 -17.81 -9.58
N MET A 333 11.07 -16.84 -8.68
CA MET A 333 12.26 -15.98 -8.62
C MET A 333 13.53 -16.83 -8.44
N ARG A 334 13.50 -17.82 -7.54
CA ARG A 334 14.59 -18.79 -7.33
C ARG A 334 14.89 -19.62 -8.58
N ALA A 335 13.85 -20.16 -9.22
CA ALA A 335 14.00 -20.95 -10.45
C ALA A 335 14.59 -20.12 -11.61
N ARG A 336 14.42 -18.80 -11.59
CA ARG A 336 15.03 -17.85 -12.54
C ARG A 336 16.43 -17.37 -12.14
N GLY A 337 16.99 -17.92 -11.05
CA GLY A 337 18.37 -17.66 -10.63
C GLY A 337 18.53 -16.50 -9.65
N MET A 338 17.43 -15.95 -9.11
CA MET A 338 17.54 -14.96 -8.03
C MET A 338 18.07 -15.63 -6.76
N SER A 339 19.14 -15.07 -6.20
CA SER A 339 19.81 -15.65 -5.04
C SER A 339 19.00 -15.45 -3.75
N GLU A 340 19.21 -16.33 -2.76
CA GLU A 340 18.54 -16.21 -1.46
C GLU A 340 18.88 -14.89 -0.75
N GLU A 341 20.07 -14.34 -0.97
CA GLU A 341 20.47 -13.04 -0.43
C GLU A 341 19.61 -11.92 -1.00
N VAL A 342 19.29 -11.97 -2.30
CA VAL A 342 18.41 -10.96 -2.94
C VAL A 342 16.97 -11.16 -2.49
N VAL A 343 16.47 -12.39 -2.42
CA VAL A 343 15.12 -12.68 -1.92
C VAL A 343 14.95 -12.18 -0.48
N ARG A 344 15.92 -12.47 0.40
CA ARG A 344 15.93 -11.96 1.78
C ARG A 344 16.00 -10.43 1.83
N LEU A 345 16.84 -9.83 0.99
CA LEU A 345 16.95 -8.37 0.92
C LEU A 345 15.59 -7.74 0.61
N ILE A 346 14.88 -8.29 -0.38
CA ILE A 346 13.58 -7.78 -0.84
C ILE A 346 12.47 -8.02 0.20
N LEU A 347 12.41 -9.20 0.82
CA LEU A 347 11.28 -9.58 1.69
C LEU A 347 11.47 -9.24 3.17
N VAL A 348 12.71 -8.98 3.61
CA VAL A 348 13.05 -8.76 5.02
C VAL A 348 13.79 -7.44 5.19
N ASP A 349 14.98 -7.32 4.60
CA ASP A 349 15.89 -6.23 4.96
C ASP A 349 15.41 -4.87 4.41
N ASN A 350 14.83 -4.82 3.20
CA ASN A 350 14.25 -3.62 2.60
C ASN A 350 13.00 -3.14 3.35
N PRO A 351 11.94 -3.96 3.57
CA PRO A 351 10.79 -3.56 4.37
C PRO A 351 11.17 -3.16 5.79
N THR A 352 12.07 -3.90 6.45
CA THR A 352 12.54 -3.57 7.81
C THR A 352 13.19 -2.19 7.83
N ARG A 353 14.09 -1.91 6.88
CA ARG A 353 14.74 -0.60 6.79
C ARG A 353 13.71 0.49 6.53
N MET A 354 12.83 0.30 5.54
CA MET A 354 11.77 1.25 5.18
C MET A 354 10.88 1.61 6.38
N LEU A 355 10.40 0.59 7.12
CA LEU A 355 9.48 0.74 8.26
C LEU A 355 10.14 1.28 9.53
N THR A 356 11.47 1.24 9.64
CA THR A 356 12.17 1.70 10.85
C THR A 356 12.23 3.22 10.86
N PHE A 357 11.58 3.85 11.84
CA PHE A 357 11.54 5.31 12.01
C PHE A 357 12.95 5.89 12.23
N ASP A 358 13.16 7.11 11.73
CA ASP A 358 14.43 7.85 11.82
C ASP A 358 14.84 8.21 13.28
#